data_AF-A0A423GYQ6-F1
#
_entry.id   AF-A0A423GYQ6-F1
#
_cell.length_a   1.000
_cell.length_b   1.000
_cell.length_c   1.000
_cell.angle_alpha   90.00
_cell.angle_beta   90.00
_cell.angle_gamma   90.00
#
_symmetry.space_group_name_H-M   'P 1'
#
loop_
_entity.id
_entity.type
_entity.pdbx_description
1 polymer ?
#
loop_
_entity_poly.entity_id
_entity_poly.type
_entity_poly.pdbx_seq_one_letter_code
_entity_poly.pdbx_strand_id
1 'polypeptide(L)'
;MMQSKIAVGVFAMMALMGNVYAAEATCPPIEKITQKPLAGGGFEYFAAGPNGSPLQWTGENQEAKEHFLKDSKFTDASNKTSTKAVICTYEGAGDAGVRVVLKAFNDVKPLPDTAWKDDFCKNPNISKCAFKYSTLTEPAKS
;
A
#
# COMPACT_ATOMS: atom_id res chain seq x y z
N MET A 1 8.48 8.71 66.79
CA MET A 1 9.46 8.06 65.89
C MET A 1 8.70 7.53 64.69
N MET A 2 8.91 8.14 63.53
CA MET A 2 8.16 7.87 62.30
C MET A 2 8.90 6.78 61.54
N GLN A 3 8.32 5.57 61.43
CA GLN A 3 8.90 4.48 60.65
C GLN A 3 8.36 4.53 59.22
N SER A 4 9.20 5.01 58.30
CA SER A 4 8.97 4.93 56.86
C SER A 4 8.86 3.48 56.41
N LYS A 5 7.75 3.11 55.76
CA LYS A 5 7.63 1.87 54.99
C LYS A 5 7.51 2.24 53.52
N ILE A 6 8.63 2.12 52.81
CA ILE A 6 8.70 2.12 51.35
C ILE A 6 8.18 0.75 50.89
N ALA A 7 7.18 0.71 50.01
CA ALA A 7 6.77 -0.50 49.32
C ALA A 7 6.47 -0.19 47.84
N VAL A 8 7.56 -0.21 47.06
CA VAL A 8 7.74 -0.66 45.67
C VAL A 8 6.45 -0.84 44.85
N GLY A 9 6.16 0.15 44.00
CA GLY A 9 5.23 -0.02 42.88
C GLY A 9 5.90 -0.80 41.75
N VAL A 10 5.48 -2.04 41.51
CA VAL A 10 5.83 -2.77 40.29
C VAL A 10 4.73 -2.49 39.27
N PHE A 11 4.90 -1.43 38.47
CA PHE A 11 4.20 -1.33 37.20
C PHE A 11 4.87 -2.32 36.24
N ALA A 12 4.33 -3.54 36.16
CA ALA A 12 4.65 -4.46 35.09
C ALA A 12 4.13 -3.84 33.79
N MET A 13 4.99 -3.12 33.08
CA MET A 13 4.75 -2.79 31.68
C MET A 13 4.76 -4.11 30.92
N MET A 14 3.58 -4.67 30.68
CA MET A 14 3.40 -5.70 29.68
C MET A 14 3.77 -5.07 28.34
N ALA A 15 5.02 -5.31 27.91
CA ALA A 15 5.41 -5.09 26.54
C ALA A 15 4.53 -6.04 25.70
N LEU A 16 3.44 -5.49 25.16
CA LEU A 16 2.73 -6.08 24.04
C LEU A 16 3.72 -6.06 22.86
N MET A 17 4.63 -7.03 22.83
CA MET A 17 5.31 -7.43 21.61
C MET A 17 4.24 -8.09 20.75
N GLY A 18 3.35 -7.27 20.20
CA GLY A 18 2.41 -7.71 19.19
C GLY A 18 3.23 -8.21 18.02
N ASN A 19 3.04 -9.48 17.66
CA ASN A 19 3.54 -10.02 16.41
C ASN A 19 3.14 -9.04 15.31
N VAL A 20 4.13 -8.49 14.60
CA VAL A 20 3.91 -7.77 13.35
C VAL A 20 3.31 -8.80 12.39
N TYR A 21 1.98 -8.89 12.35
CA TYR A 21 1.29 -9.74 11.40
C TYR A 21 1.54 -9.11 10.03
N ALA A 22 2.27 -9.81 9.17
CA ALA A 22 2.39 -9.43 7.78
C ALA A 22 0.99 -9.49 7.16
N ALA A 23 0.39 -8.33 6.89
CA ALA A 23 -0.92 -8.23 6.27
C ALA A 23 -0.82 -8.58 4.79
N GLU A 24 -1.90 -9.11 4.22
CA GLU A 24 -1.97 -9.42 2.79
C GLU A 24 -2.62 -8.28 2.03
N ALA A 25 -2.13 -7.99 0.83
CA ALA A 25 -2.65 -6.99 -0.06
C ALA A 25 -2.60 -7.45 -1.51
N THR A 26 -3.39 -6.76 -2.32
CA THR A 26 -3.28 -6.77 -3.77
C THR A 26 -3.49 -5.35 -4.29
N CYS A 27 -3.16 -5.12 -5.56
CA CYS A 27 -3.50 -3.88 -6.24
C CYS A 27 -5.01 -3.61 -6.19
N PRO A 28 -5.46 -2.35 -6.06
CA PRO A 28 -6.89 -2.06 -6.03
C PRO A 28 -7.53 -2.44 -7.37
N PRO A 29 -8.73 -3.02 -7.38
CA PRO A 29 -9.48 -3.15 -8.62
C PRO A 29 -9.79 -1.74 -9.17
N ILE A 30 -9.83 -1.59 -10.48
CA ILE A 30 -9.88 -0.27 -11.12
C ILE A 30 -11.15 0.51 -10.74
N GLU A 31 -12.25 -0.20 -10.48
CA GLU A 31 -13.53 0.34 -10.05
C GLU A 31 -13.50 0.92 -8.62
N LYS A 32 -12.42 0.64 -7.86
CA LYS A 32 -12.16 1.23 -6.53
C LYS A 32 -11.20 2.41 -6.59
N ILE A 33 -10.63 2.70 -7.75
CA ILE A 33 -9.81 3.87 -7.97
C ILE A 33 -10.75 5.03 -8.33
N THR A 34 -10.53 6.16 -7.69
CA THR A 34 -11.21 7.42 -7.96
C THR A 34 -10.20 8.42 -8.50
N GLN A 35 -10.67 9.40 -9.28
CA GLN A 35 -9.82 10.46 -9.80
C GLN A 35 -10.35 11.85 -9.48
N LYS A 36 -9.44 12.82 -9.35
CA LYS A 36 -9.78 14.25 -9.24
C LYS A 36 -8.93 15.06 -10.22
N PRO A 37 -9.46 16.12 -10.85
CA PRO A 37 -8.68 16.96 -11.75
C PRO A 37 -7.54 17.68 -11.01
N LEU A 38 -6.39 17.79 -11.65
CA LEU A 38 -5.27 18.62 -11.19
C LEU A 38 -5.37 20.04 -11.76
N ALA A 39 -4.84 21.03 -11.03
CA ALA A 39 -4.88 22.44 -11.44
C ALA A 39 -4.13 22.73 -12.76
N GLY A 40 -3.15 21.89 -13.13
CA GLY A 40 -2.35 22.02 -14.35
C GLY A 40 -2.81 21.14 -15.52
N GLY A 41 -3.98 20.50 -15.41
CA GLY A 41 -4.41 19.45 -16.33
C GLY A 41 -4.03 18.05 -15.83
N GLY A 42 -4.70 17.04 -16.37
CA GLY A 42 -4.58 15.67 -15.91
C GLY A 42 -5.37 15.38 -14.64
N PHE A 43 -5.03 14.26 -14.01
CA PHE A 43 -5.76 13.73 -12.85
C PHE A 43 -4.82 13.15 -11.79
N GLU A 44 -5.22 13.32 -10.53
CA GLU A 44 -4.73 12.54 -9.40
C GLU A 44 -5.67 11.36 -9.14
N TYR A 45 -5.12 10.25 -8.64
CA TYR A 45 -5.81 8.98 -8.43
C TYR A 45 -5.72 8.54 -6.97
N PHE A 46 -6.80 7.96 -6.45
CA PHE A 46 -6.88 7.48 -5.07
C PHE A 46 -7.63 6.16 -4.95
N ALA A 47 -7.15 5.28 -4.10
CA ALA A 47 -7.93 4.15 -3.58
C ALA A 47 -7.59 3.88 -2.11
N ALA A 48 -8.54 3.30 -1.37
CA ALA A 48 -8.32 2.89 0.01
C ALA A 48 -7.21 1.84 0.09
N GLY A 49 -6.38 1.93 1.14
CA GLY A 49 -5.38 0.92 1.42
C GLY A 49 -5.98 -0.44 1.77
N PRO A 50 -5.18 -1.51 1.65
CA PRO A 50 -5.58 -2.87 1.99
C PRO A 50 -6.07 -2.99 3.45
N ASN A 51 -7.09 -3.82 3.66
CA ASN A 51 -7.63 -4.21 4.98
C ASN A 51 -8.00 -3.05 5.92
N GLY A 52 -8.51 -1.93 5.38
CA GLY A 52 -8.88 -0.77 6.18
C GLY A 52 -7.69 0.00 6.76
N SER A 53 -6.48 -0.24 6.22
CA SER A 53 -5.29 0.54 6.55
C SER A 53 -5.52 2.04 6.31
N PRO A 54 -4.97 2.92 7.16
CA PRO A 54 -4.99 4.37 6.92
C PRO A 54 -4.12 4.78 5.72
N LEU A 55 -3.27 3.88 5.20
CA LEU A 55 -2.51 4.12 3.97
C LEU A 55 -3.45 4.20 2.78
N GLN A 56 -3.06 4.97 1.76
CA GLN A 56 -3.85 5.13 0.54
C GLN A 56 -2.98 4.87 -0.68
N TRP A 57 -3.56 4.20 -1.67
CA TRP A 57 -2.99 4.13 -3.00
C TRP A 57 -3.14 5.51 -3.64
N THR A 58 -2.03 6.09 -4.09
CA THR A 58 -2.05 7.40 -4.73
C THR A 58 -1.24 7.42 -6.01
N GLY A 59 -1.63 8.28 -6.96
CA GLY A 59 -0.88 8.49 -8.19
C GLY A 59 -1.35 9.75 -8.90
N GLU A 60 -0.64 10.14 -9.94
CA GLU A 60 -1.01 11.27 -10.77
C GLU A 60 -0.52 11.06 -12.20
N ASN A 61 -1.25 11.65 -13.13
CA ASN A 61 -0.84 11.75 -14.53
C ASN A 61 -1.34 13.10 -15.07
N GLN A 62 -0.41 14.02 -15.32
CA GLN A 62 -0.68 15.40 -15.78
C GLN A 62 -1.23 15.46 -17.21
N GLU A 63 -1.09 14.38 -17.98
CA GLU A 63 -1.58 14.27 -19.35
C GLU A 63 -2.86 13.42 -19.44
N ALA A 64 -3.35 12.90 -18.30
CA ALA A 64 -4.50 12.03 -18.30
C ALA A 64 -5.78 12.74 -18.77
N LYS A 65 -6.56 12.03 -19.57
CA LYS A 65 -7.92 12.41 -19.94
C LYS A 65 -8.92 11.71 -19.03
N GLU A 66 -10.10 12.29 -18.87
CA GLU A 66 -11.13 11.78 -17.95
C GLU A 66 -11.48 10.31 -18.19
N HIS A 67 -11.49 9.86 -19.46
CA HIS A 67 -11.80 8.48 -19.82
C HIS A 67 -10.67 7.48 -19.55
N PHE A 68 -9.42 7.91 -19.34
CA PHE A 68 -8.28 7.01 -19.19
C PHE A 68 -8.46 6.01 -18.05
N LEU A 69 -8.99 6.45 -16.91
CA LEU A 69 -9.26 5.55 -15.80
C LEU A 69 -10.32 4.50 -16.14
N LYS A 70 -11.40 4.90 -16.82
CA LYS A 70 -12.49 3.97 -17.20
C LYS A 70 -12.05 2.95 -18.26
N ASP A 71 -11.14 3.36 -19.15
CA ASP A 71 -10.71 2.55 -20.29
C ASP A 71 -9.50 1.66 -19.99
N SER A 72 -8.85 1.87 -18.84
CA SER A 72 -7.69 1.09 -18.42
C SER A 72 -8.07 -0.24 -17.77
N LYS A 73 -7.14 -1.18 -17.75
CA LYS A 73 -7.25 -2.46 -17.04
C LYS A 73 -5.93 -2.79 -16.37
N PHE A 74 -6.00 -3.51 -15.25
CA PHE A 74 -4.79 -3.93 -14.54
C PHE A 74 -3.88 -4.76 -15.46
N THR A 75 -2.58 -4.46 -15.40
CA THR A 75 -1.57 -5.05 -16.29
C THR A 75 -0.47 -5.71 -15.49
N ASP A 76 0.05 -5.00 -14.48
CA ASP A 76 1.16 -5.47 -13.66
C ASP A 76 1.25 -4.75 -12.31
N ALA A 77 2.02 -5.36 -11.42
CA ALA A 77 2.50 -4.76 -10.18
C ALA A 77 4.03 -4.84 -10.12
N SER A 78 4.67 -3.82 -9.54
CA SER A 78 6.10 -3.82 -9.26
C SER A 78 6.37 -3.45 -7.81
N ASN A 79 7.29 -4.17 -7.19
CA ASN A 79 7.83 -3.85 -5.87
C ASN A 79 9.10 -3.02 -6.05
N LYS A 80 9.13 -1.82 -5.50
CA LYS A 80 10.33 -0.97 -5.48
C LYS A 80 10.92 -0.97 -4.08
N THR A 81 11.85 -1.90 -3.87
CA THR A 81 12.54 -2.09 -2.60
C THR A 81 13.32 -0.85 -2.13
N SER A 82 13.84 -0.03 -3.06
CA SER A 82 14.55 1.22 -2.75
C SER A 82 13.63 2.31 -2.18
N THR A 83 12.41 2.41 -2.69
CA THR A 83 11.42 3.41 -2.27
C THR A 83 10.36 2.86 -1.33
N LYS A 84 10.47 1.58 -0.92
CA LYS A 84 9.54 0.93 0.01
C LYS A 84 8.09 1.07 -0.46
N ALA A 85 7.87 0.77 -1.73
CA ALA A 85 6.61 1.02 -2.41
C ALA A 85 6.22 -0.12 -3.34
N VAL A 86 4.92 -0.37 -3.45
CA VAL A 86 4.33 -1.19 -4.52
C VAL A 86 3.63 -0.27 -5.50
N ILE A 87 3.87 -0.46 -6.79
CA ILE A 87 3.28 0.30 -7.89
C ILE A 87 2.39 -0.64 -8.69
N CYS A 88 1.14 -0.26 -8.89
CA CYS A 88 0.19 -0.99 -9.71
C CYS A 88 -0.05 -0.21 -11.01
N THR A 89 0.07 -0.89 -12.14
CA THR A 89 -0.08 -0.31 -13.48
C THR A 89 -1.39 -0.79 -14.10
N TYR A 90 -2.09 0.15 -14.73
CA TYR A 90 -3.31 -0.09 -15.49
C TYR A 90 -3.17 0.59 -16.84
N GLU A 91 -3.45 -0.14 -17.91
CA GLU A 91 -3.28 0.32 -19.28
C GLU A 91 -4.57 0.09 -20.08
N GLY A 92 -4.88 1.03 -20.96
CA GLY A 92 -6.00 1.00 -21.89
C GLY A 92 -5.54 1.20 -23.33
N ALA A 93 -6.47 1.44 -24.25
CA ALA A 93 -6.13 1.72 -25.64
C ALA A 93 -5.41 3.07 -25.78
N GLY A 94 -4.46 3.16 -26.72
CA GLY A 94 -3.68 4.38 -26.98
C GLY A 94 -2.79 4.74 -25.79
N ASP A 95 -2.85 6.01 -25.36
CA ASP A 95 -2.03 6.54 -24.26
C ASP A 95 -2.73 6.43 -22.88
N ALA A 96 -3.84 5.68 -22.79
CA ALA A 96 -4.57 5.52 -21.54
C ALA A 96 -3.75 4.70 -20.53
N GLY A 97 -3.24 5.38 -19.51
CA GLY A 97 -2.43 4.76 -18.46
C GLY A 97 -2.67 5.38 -17.10
N VAL A 98 -2.85 4.52 -16.10
CA VAL A 98 -3.01 4.88 -14.68
C VAL A 98 -1.98 4.11 -13.87
N ARG A 99 -1.33 4.79 -12.94
CA ARG A 99 -0.45 4.16 -11.95
C ARG A 99 -0.84 4.63 -10.57
N VAL A 100 -1.01 3.70 -9.65
CA VAL A 100 -1.17 4.01 -8.23
C VAL A 100 -0.09 3.32 -7.42
N VAL A 101 0.35 4.01 -6.38
CA VAL A 101 1.48 3.63 -5.55
C VAL A 101 1.01 3.57 -4.11
N LEU A 102 1.33 2.48 -3.43
CA LEU A 102 1.21 2.38 -1.98
C LEU A 102 2.63 2.44 -1.42
N LYS A 103 2.88 3.40 -0.52
CA LYS A 103 4.16 3.59 0.17
C LYS A 103 4.08 3.14 1.62
N ALA A 104 5.24 3.13 2.30
CA ALA A 104 5.40 2.81 3.71
C ALA A 104 5.29 1.31 4.05
N PHE A 105 5.83 0.45 3.18
CA PHE A 105 5.94 -0.98 3.44
C PHE A 105 7.37 -1.45 3.61
N ASN A 106 7.54 -2.37 4.55
CA ASN A 106 8.66 -3.29 4.61
C ASN A 106 8.20 -4.70 4.24
N ASP A 107 9.20 -5.55 3.99
CA ASP A 107 9.01 -7.00 3.88
C ASP A 107 7.94 -7.43 2.87
N VAL A 108 7.79 -6.64 1.78
CA VAL A 108 6.92 -7.01 0.66
C VAL A 108 7.41 -8.34 0.11
N LYS A 109 6.57 -9.36 0.21
CA LYS A 109 6.88 -10.72 -0.24
C LYS A 109 5.68 -11.27 -1.02
N PRO A 110 5.91 -11.92 -2.17
CA PRO A 110 4.85 -12.62 -2.88
C PRO A 110 4.12 -13.62 -1.97
N LEU A 111 2.81 -13.77 -2.15
CA LEU A 111 2.09 -14.93 -1.61
C LEU A 111 2.41 -16.20 -2.42
N PRO A 112 2.20 -17.41 -1.86
CA PRO A 112 2.27 -18.65 -2.62
C PRO A 112 1.35 -18.62 -3.86
N ASP A 113 1.72 -19.36 -4.91
CA ASP A 113 0.92 -19.53 -6.14
C ASP A 113 0.56 -18.24 -6.90
N THR A 114 1.39 -17.22 -6.75
CA THR A 114 1.34 -15.93 -7.46
C THR A 114 2.27 -15.90 -8.68
N ALA A 115 2.18 -14.84 -9.48
CA ALA A 115 2.95 -14.66 -10.71
C ALA A 115 4.16 -13.71 -10.54
N TRP A 116 4.55 -13.40 -9.30
CA TRP A 116 5.72 -12.57 -9.03
C TRP A 116 7.03 -13.24 -9.46
N LYS A 117 7.91 -12.48 -10.10
CA LYS A 117 9.29 -12.82 -10.48
C LYS A 117 10.15 -11.56 -10.34
N ASP A 118 11.26 -11.65 -9.61
CA ASP A 118 12.25 -10.56 -9.49
C ASP A 118 11.63 -9.17 -9.25
N ASP A 119 10.77 -9.06 -8.23
CA ASP A 119 10.03 -7.84 -7.85
C ASP A 119 8.99 -7.34 -8.87
N PHE A 120 8.62 -8.15 -9.86
CA PHE A 120 7.60 -7.81 -10.85
C PHE A 120 6.53 -8.89 -10.97
N CYS A 121 5.26 -8.51 -11.01
CA CYS A 121 4.15 -9.40 -11.32
C CYS A 121 3.47 -8.94 -12.60
N LYS A 122 3.72 -9.66 -13.70
CA LYS A 122 3.07 -9.40 -14.99
C LYS A 122 1.94 -10.40 -15.21
N ASN A 123 0.75 -10.08 -14.70
CA ASN A 123 -0.43 -10.93 -14.88
C ASN A 123 -1.71 -10.08 -14.86
N PRO A 124 -2.61 -10.20 -15.85
CA PRO A 124 -3.83 -9.40 -15.88
C PRO A 124 -4.84 -9.76 -14.77
N ASN A 125 -4.69 -10.92 -14.13
CA ASN A 125 -5.48 -11.26 -12.95
C ASN A 125 -4.83 -10.66 -11.70
N ILE A 126 -5.45 -9.62 -11.14
CA ILE A 126 -5.00 -8.91 -9.93
C ILE A 126 -4.64 -9.87 -8.78
N SER A 127 -5.43 -10.93 -8.55
CA SER A 127 -5.16 -11.86 -7.44
C SER A 127 -3.87 -12.66 -7.60
N LYS A 128 -3.36 -12.79 -8.83
CA LYS A 128 -2.05 -13.38 -9.10
C LYS A 128 -0.89 -12.45 -8.75
N CYS A 129 -1.15 -11.21 -8.37
CA CYS A 129 -0.17 -10.24 -7.89
C CYS A 129 -0.33 -9.90 -6.40
N ALA A 130 -0.97 -10.79 -5.63
CA ALA A 130 -1.09 -10.62 -4.18
C ALA A 130 0.28 -10.75 -3.47
N PHE A 131 0.44 -10.01 -2.37
CA PHE A 131 1.66 -9.97 -1.58
C PHE A 131 1.34 -9.79 -0.10
N LYS A 132 2.24 -10.24 0.77
CA LYS A 132 2.26 -9.86 2.17
C LYS A 132 3.17 -8.66 2.39
N TYR A 133 2.87 -7.83 3.37
CA TYR A 133 3.63 -6.65 3.72
C TYR A 133 3.59 -6.39 5.22
N SER A 134 4.55 -5.62 5.71
CA SER A 134 4.49 -5.00 7.03
C SER A 134 4.54 -3.49 6.85
N THR A 135 3.81 -2.73 7.64
CA THR A 135 3.88 -1.26 7.57
C THR A 135 5.15 -0.77 8.26
N LEU A 136 5.72 0.34 7.79
CA LEU A 136 6.66 1.11 8.62
C LEU A 136 5.88 1.51 9.88
N THR A 137 6.29 1.01 11.04
CA THR A 137 5.74 1.46 12.32
C THR A 137 5.90 2.97 12.38
N GLU A 138 4.80 3.69 12.60
CA GLU A 138 4.90 5.09 13.00
C GLU A 138 5.74 5.12 14.29
N PRO A 139 6.78 5.96 14.42
CA PRO A 139 7.47 6.08 15.69
C PRO A 139 6.43 6.44 16.74
N ALA A 140 6.39 5.66 17.83
CA ALA A 140 5.52 5.94 18.95
C ALA A 140 5.71 7.41 19.34
N LYS A 141 4.64 8.21 19.25
CA LYS A 141 4.64 9.55 19.85
C LYS A 141 4.89 9.37 21.33
N SER A 142 6.11 9.72 21.75
CA SER A 142 6.53 9.86 23.14
C SER A 142 5.76 10.98 23.83
#